data_AF-A0A3D2AZR1-F1
#
_entry.id   AF-A0A3D2AZR1-F1
#
_cell.length_a   1.000
_cell.length_b   1.000
_cell.length_c   1.000
_cell.angle_alpha   90.00
_cell.angle_beta   90.00
_cell.angle_gamma   90.00
#
_symmetry.space_group_name_H-M   'P 1'
#
loop_
_entity.id
_entity.type
_entity.pdbx_description
1 polymer ?
#
loop_
_entity_poly.entity_id
_entity_poly.type
_entity_poly.pdbx_seq_one_letter_code
_entity_poly.pdbx_strand_id
1 'polypeptide(L)' 'KLYIHPDECIDCGACVPACPVEAIFANDEVPEQWANYIDIDAGWFEGK' A
#
# COMPACT_ATOMS: atom_id res chain seq x y z
N LYS A 1 10.36 4.71 -6.06
CA LYS A 1 9.61 3.87 -5.09
C LYS A 1 8.49 4.75 -4.55
N LEU A 2 7.25 4.26 -4.59
CA LEU A 2 6.06 4.96 -4.09
C LEU A 2 5.57 4.20 -2.85
N TYR A 3 4.84 4.88 -1.97
CA TYR A 3 4.26 4.34 -0.73
C TYR A 3 2.84 4.89 -0.59
N ILE A 4 1.93 4.13 0.01
CA ILE A 4 0.55 4.56 0.26
C ILE A 4 0.45 5.03 1.72
N HIS A 5 -0.04 6.26 1.94
CA HIS A 5 -0.25 6.76 3.29
C HIS A 5 -1.49 6.10 3.90
N PRO A 6 -1.36 5.36 5.01
CA PRO A 6 -2.48 4.60 5.58
C PRO A 6 -3.62 5.51 6.06
N ASP A 7 -3.29 6.63 6.72
CA ASP A 7 -4.32 7.54 7.24
C ASP A 7 -5.05 8.40 6.18
N GLU A 8 -4.44 8.62 5.01
CA GLU A 8 -5.08 9.35 3.90
C GLU A 8 -5.80 8.42 2.92
N CYS A 9 -5.42 7.12 2.91
CA CYS A 9 -6.10 6.12 2.12
C CYS A 9 -7.54 5.94 2.60
N ILE A 10 -8.49 5.99 1.67
CA ILE A 10 -9.92 5.82 1.95
C ILE A 10 -10.48 4.51 1.37
N ASP A 11 -9.60 3.57 1.05
CA ASP A 11 -9.95 2.24 0.52
C ASP A 11 -10.85 2.27 -0.74
N CYS A 12 -10.65 3.28 -1.61
CA CYS A 12 -11.47 3.43 -2.82
C CYS A 12 -11.11 2.43 -3.95
N GLY A 13 -9.97 1.74 -3.84
CA GLY A 13 -9.52 0.74 -4.80
C GLY A 13 -9.09 1.26 -6.18
N ALA A 14 -9.17 2.58 -6.44
CA ALA A 14 -8.90 3.13 -7.77
C ALA A 14 -7.46 2.92 -8.26
N CYS A 15 -6.50 2.83 -7.34
CA CYS A 15 -5.08 2.62 -7.66
C CYS A 15 -4.77 1.18 -8.09
N VAL A 16 -5.54 0.19 -7.64
CA VAL A 16 -5.30 -1.24 -7.90
C VAL A 16 -5.30 -1.56 -9.41
N PRO A 17 -6.38 -1.30 -10.18
CA PRO A 17 -6.39 -1.58 -11.62
C PRO A 17 -5.54 -0.58 -12.43
N ALA A 18 -5.18 0.57 -11.84
CA ALA A 18 -4.37 1.57 -12.50
C ALA A 18 -2.87 1.22 -12.50
N CYS A 19 -2.43 0.32 -11.61
CA CYS A 19 -1.03 -0.08 -11.51
C CYS A 19 -0.67 -1.06 -12.66
N PRO A 20 0.19 -0.67 -13.62
CA PRO A 20 0.50 -1.52 -14.79
C PRO A 20 1.31 -2.77 -14.46
N VAL A 21 1.80 -2.88 -13.22
CA VAL A 21 2.62 -4.00 -12.73
C VAL A 21 1.97 -4.71 -11.55
N GLU A 22 0.70 -4.42 -11.26
CA GLU A 22 -0.10 -5.14 -10.25
C GLU A 22 0.57 -5.19 -8.86
N ALA A 23 1.23 -4.08 -8.47
CA ALA A 23 2.00 -4.01 -7.22
C ALA A 23 1.18 -3.53 -6.00
N ILE A 24 -0.09 -3.17 -6.19
CA ILE A 24 -0.94 -2.59 -5.15
C ILE A 24 -2.03 -3.59 -4.77
N PHE A 25 -2.16 -3.85 -3.47
CA PHE A 25 -3.14 -4.77 -2.88
C PHE A 25 -3.93 -4.02 -1.80
N ALA A 26 -5.17 -4.47 -1.54
CA ALA A 26 -5.85 -4.08 -0.31
C ALA A 26 -5.09 -4.66 0.89
N ASN A 27 -5.17 -4.00 2.05
CA ASN A 27 -4.37 -4.38 3.23
C ASN A 27 -4.62 -5.82 3.71
N ASP A 28 -5.84 -6.33 3.52
CA ASP A 28 -6.25 -7.69 3.86
C ASP A 28 -5.98 -8.72 2.75
N GLU A 29 -5.55 -8.26 1.57
CA GLU A 29 -5.26 -9.09 0.39
C GLU A 29 -3.76 -9.16 0.06
N VAL A 30 -2.89 -8.53 0.86
CA VAL A 30 -1.44 -8.60 0.66
C VAL A 30 -0.96 -10.04 0.81
N PRO A 31 -0.27 -10.62 -0.21
CA PRO A 31 0.33 -11.94 -0.08
C PRO A 31 1.28 -12.04 1.11
N GLU A 32 1.27 -13.17 1.83
CA GLU A 32 2.06 -13.37 3.07
C GLU A 32 3.54 -13.01 2.91
N GLN A 33 4.13 -13.40 1.77
CA GLN A 33 5.52 -13.09 1.40
C GLN A 33 5.85 -11.59 1.32
N TRP A 34 4.85 -10.72 1.24
CA TRP A 34 4.97 -9.27 1.13
C TRP A 34 4.28 -8.52 2.28
N ALA A 35 3.80 -9.22 3.32
CA ALA A 35 3.09 -8.60 4.45
C ALA A 35 3.92 -7.50 5.15
N ASN A 36 5.26 -7.62 5.12
CA ASN A 36 6.17 -6.63 5.67
C ASN A 36 6.12 -5.26 4.96
N TYR A 37 5.55 -5.18 3.75
CA TYR A 37 5.40 -3.91 3.04
C TYR A 37 4.34 -3.00 3.63
N ILE A 38 3.37 -3.54 4.39
CA ILE A 38 2.36 -2.74 5.10
C ILE A 38 3.07 -1.79 6.09
N ASP A 39 3.97 -2.33 6.89
CA ASP A 39 4.74 -1.55 7.88
C ASP A 39 5.73 -0.59 7.21
N ILE A 40 6.32 -0.99 6.07
CA ILE A 40 7.24 -0.13 5.31
C ILE A 40 6.51 1.08 4.73
N ASP A 41 5.32 0.86 4.17
CA ASP A 41 4.50 1.90 3.57
C ASP A 41 4.05 2.92 4.63
N ALA A 42 3.59 2.44 5.79
CA ALA A 42 3.25 3.30 6.93
C ALA A 42 4.49 4.04 7.49
N GLY A 43 5.57 3.30 7.74
CA GLY A 43 6.80 3.83 8.34
C GLY A 43 7.49 4.90 7.49
N TRP A 44 7.23 4.96 6.19
CA TRP A 44 7.76 6.02 5.32
C TRP A 44 7.26 7.43 5.71
N PHE A 45 6.07 7.52 6.32
CA PHE A 45 5.44 8.79 6.70
C PHE A 45 5.69 9.18 8.16
N GLU A 46 6.29 8.30 8.96
CA GLU A 46 6.69 8.61 10.33
C GLU A 46 7.75 9.73 10.34
N GLY A 47 7.39 10.90 10.86
CA GLY A 47 8.29 12.06 10.98
C GLY A 47 8.38 12.96 9.75
N LYS A 48 7.44 12.86 8.80
CA LYS A 48 7.27 13.80 7.69
C LYS A 48 6.19 14.85 7.94
#